data_AF-A0A642UJI4-F1
#
_entry.id   AF-A0A642UJI4-F1
#
_cell.length_a   1.000
_cell.length_b   1.000
_cell.length_c   1.000
_cell.angle_alpha   90.00
_cell.angle_beta   90.00
_cell.angle_gamma   90.00
#
_symmetry.space_group_name_H-M   'P 1'
#
loop_
_entity.id
_entity.type
_entity.pdbx_description
1 polymer ?
#
loop_
_entity_poly.entity_id
_entity_poly.type
_entity_poly.pdbx_seq_one_letter_code
_entity_poly.pdbx_strand_id
1 'polypeptide(L)'
;MTRGLQRAKETQDLSTHQFGSTLRGRVTAVNDGDGFRFYHTPGGRLAGWGWLRKVPTSRGDLKGQTLPIRIAGIDAPERSHFGRPAQPFSDEAMYFLQSLVSEKNVKIIPYSVDQYKRVVARVTVRTISGRKDVGEIMVKKGMAVVYEAKTGAQYGDREQVYRRLQDQARNRRVGLWQNEQVVTPMEHKRQYRNQGSSKPAPAAKPKPKPANRKPAKPKAKPAKAEPPAKPRSKAKPTPAKAHAKPHSQQLRTRIVIAQ
;
A
#
# COMPACT_ATOMS: atom_id res chain seq x y z
N MET A 1 1.82 32.25 -18.03
CA MET A 1 1.23 30.96 -18.47
C MET A 1 0.78 30.14 -17.27
N THR A 2 -0.33 29.41 -17.39
CA THR A 2 -1.12 28.85 -16.27
C THR A 2 -0.53 27.57 -15.65
N ARG A 3 0.35 27.73 -14.64
CA ARG A 3 0.95 26.61 -13.87
C ARG A 3 -0.07 25.62 -13.28
N GLY A 4 -1.31 26.06 -13.01
CA GLY A 4 -2.39 25.21 -12.48
C GLY A 4 -2.87 24.07 -13.41
N LEU A 5 -2.47 24.06 -14.69
CA LEU A 5 -2.80 23.00 -15.65
C LEU A 5 -1.71 21.92 -15.78
N GLN A 6 -0.55 22.08 -15.14
CA GLN A 6 0.53 21.10 -15.19
C GLN A 6 0.20 19.87 -14.32
N ARG A 7 0.45 18.67 -14.85
CA ARG A 7 0.32 17.42 -14.09
C ARG A 7 1.49 17.31 -13.11
N ALA A 8 1.18 17.30 -11.83
CA ALA A 8 2.07 16.78 -10.78
C ALA A 8 2.09 15.24 -10.87
N LYS A 9 3.26 14.65 -11.12
CA LYS A 9 3.48 13.20 -11.22
C LYS A 9 3.85 12.64 -9.84
N GLU A 10 4.73 13.34 -9.14
CA GLU A 10 5.20 13.02 -7.80
C GLU A 10 4.98 14.17 -6.81
N THR A 11 5.11 13.89 -5.52
CA THR A 11 4.89 14.88 -4.44
C THR A 11 5.77 16.12 -4.59
N GLN A 12 6.95 15.98 -5.19
CA GLN A 12 7.91 17.06 -5.43
C GLN A 12 7.47 18.02 -6.56
N ASP A 13 6.59 17.57 -7.47
CA ASP A 13 6.05 18.39 -8.55
C ASP A 13 4.91 19.33 -8.10
N LEU A 14 4.46 19.22 -6.84
CA LEU A 14 3.39 20.07 -6.32
C LEU A 14 3.90 21.49 -6.07
N SER A 15 3.45 22.41 -6.92
CA SER A 15 3.72 23.84 -6.75
C SER A 15 2.97 24.43 -5.54
N THR A 16 3.50 25.50 -4.95
CA THR A 16 2.90 26.18 -3.78
C THR A 16 1.42 26.51 -3.97
N HIS A 17 1.03 26.97 -5.16
CA HIS A 17 -0.38 27.31 -5.48
C HIS A 17 -1.33 26.10 -5.52
N GLN A 18 -0.81 24.87 -5.58
CA GLN A 18 -1.63 23.66 -5.57
C GLN A 18 -1.99 23.19 -4.15
N PHE A 19 -1.29 23.66 -3.11
CA PHE A 19 -1.73 23.55 -1.72
C PHE A 19 -2.91 24.51 -1.47
N GLY A 20 -3.90 24.08 -0.70
CA GLY A 20 -5.19 24.77 -0.54
C GLY A 20 -6.12 24.71 -1.77
N SER A 21 -5.60 24.40 -2.95
CA SER A 21 -6.35 24.33 -4.21
C SER A 21 -6.97 22.96 -4.48
N THR A 22 -8.09 22.94 -5.20
CA THR A 22 -8.73 21.69 -5.65
C THR A 22 -7.95 21.06 -6.82
N LEU A 23 -7.33 19.91 -6.58
CA LEU A 23 -6.81 19.03 -7.64
C LEU A 23 -7.85 17.96 -8.02
N ARG A 24 -7.78 17.48 -9.27
CA ARG A 24 -8.66 16.43 -9.82
C ARG A 24 -7.80 15.24 -10.24
N GLY A 25 -8.27 14.02 -10.03
CA GLY A 25 -7.50 12.84 -10.39
C GLY A 25 -8.28 11.54 -10.26
N ARG A 26 -7.68 10.45 -10.74
CA ARG A 26 -8.21 9.09 -10.59
C ARG A 26 -7.43 8.34 -9.52
N VAL A 27 -8.12 7.57 -8.68
CA VAL A 27 -7.47 6.64 -7.75
C VAL A 27 -7.02 5.41 -8.53
N THR A 28 -5.75 5.03 -8.38
CA THR A 28 -5.13 3.92 -9.13
C THR A 28 -4.77 2.72 -8.27
N ALA A 29 -4.60 2.90 -6.96
CA ALA A 29 -4.42 1.82 -5.99
C ALA A 29 -4.80 2.30 -4.58
N VAL A 30 -5.32 1.40 -3.75
CA VAL A 30 -5.58 1.59 -2.32
C VAL A 30 -4.84 0.45 -1.62
N ASN A 31 -3.88 0.79 -0.76
CA ASN A 31 -2.97 -0.18 -0.14
C ASN A 31 -3.03 -0.18 1.39
N ASP A 32 -3.80 0.76 1.97
CA ASP A 32 -3.88 1.03 3.40
C ASP A 32 -5.28 1.56 3.75
N GLY A 33 -5.63 1.61 5.02
CA GLY A 33 -6.96 2.02 5.49
C GLY A 33 -7.25 3.53 5.36
N ASP A 34 -6.22 4.38 5.28
CA ASP A 34 -6.35 5.84 5.25
C ASP A 34 -5.69 6.52 4.03
N GLY A 35 -5.20 5.72 3.06
CA GLY A 35 -4.30 6.21 2.03
C GLY A 35 -4.38 5.48 0.69
N PHE A 36 -4.08 6.20 -0.40
CA PHE A 36 -4.20 5.70 -1.77
C PHE A 36 -3.26 6.40 -2.76
N ARG A 37 -3.08 5.82 -3.95
CA ARG A 37 -2.34 6.41 -5.07
C ARG A 37 -3.28 7.22 -5.96
N PHE A 38 -2.92 8.47 -6.22
CA PHE A 38 -3.69 9.44 -7.00
C PHE A 38 -2.94 9.82 -8.28
N TYR A 39 -3.57 9.59 -9.43
CA TYR A 39 -3.08 10.09 -10.72
C TYR A 39 -3.73 11.44 -11.02
N HIS A 40 -2.94 12.52 -11.01
CA HIS A 40 -3.44 13.88 -11.26
C HIS A 40 -3.91 14.03 -12.71
N THR A 41 -5.18 14.40 -12.90
CA THR A 41 -5.81 14.72 -14.19
C THR A 41 -6.20 16.20 -14.24
N PRO A 42 -5.24 17.13 -14.46
CA PRO A 42 -5.52 18.56 -14.50
C PRO A 42 -6.58 18.88 -15.57
N GLY A 43 -7.52 19.77 -15.26
CA GLY A 43 -8.70 20.08 -16.09
C GLY A 43 -9.77 18.98 -16.17
N GLY A 44 -9.46 17.72 -15.84
CA GLY A 44 -10.40 16.59 -15.91
C GLY A 44 -11.02 16.42 -17.30
N ARG A 45 -12.32 16.11 -17.38
CA ARG A 45 -13.02 15.86 -18.66
C ARG A 45 -12.88 16.99 -19.69
N LEU A 46 -12.80 18.25 -19.24
CA LEU A 46 -12.63 19.42 -20.12
C LEU A 46 -11.26 19.45 -20.82
N ALA A 47 -10.23 18.86 -20.21
CA ALA A 47 -8.88 18.75 -20.78
C ALA A 47 -8.61 17.41 -21.50
N GLY A 48 -9.67 16.71 -21.91
CA GLY A 48 -9.59 15.46 -22.66
C GLY A 48 -9.62 14.18 -21.83
N TRP A 49 -9.55 14.25 -20.49
CA TRP A 49 -9.42 13.04 -19.66
C TRP A 49 -10.67 12.16 -19.70
N GLY A 50 -10.48 10.93 -20.19
CA GLY A 50 -11.52 9.91 -20.35
C GLY A 50 -12.00 9.68 -21.77
N TRP A 51 -11.71 10.58 -22.72
CA TRP A 51 -12.11 10.45 -24.13
C TRP A 51 -10.94 10.64 -25.11
N LEU A 52 -10.04 11.58 -24.85
CA LEU A 52 -8.78 11.77 -25.60
C LEU A 52 -7.56 11.28 -24.80
N ARG A 53 -7.49 11.64 -23.52
CA ARG A 53 -6.40 11.26 -22.60
C ARG A 53 -6.85 10.10 -21.70
N LYS A 54 -6.14 8.98 -21.77
CA LYS A 54 -6.36 7.79 -20.91
C LYS A 54 -5.48 7.89 -19.66
N VAL A 55 -5.98 7.39 -18.53
CA VAL A 55 -5.16 7.15 -17.33
C VAL A 55 -4.56 5.75 -17.45
N PRO A 56 -3.23 5.56 -17.29
CA PRO A 56 -2.62 4.24 -17.35
C PRO A 56 -3.13 3.32 -16.24
N THR A 57 -3.22 2.02 -16.53
CA THR A 57 -3.66 0.98 -15.58
C THR A 57 -2.54 0.00 -15.22
N SER A 58 -1.48 -0.10 -16.01
CA SER A 58 -0.36 -0.99 -15.71
C SER A 58 0.48 -0.45 -14.54
N ARG A 59 1.04 -1.35 -13.73
CA ARG A 59 1.93 -0.97 -12.62
C ARG A 59 3.21 -0.27 -13.10
N GLY A 60 3.69 -0.61 -14.30
CA GLY A 60 4.88 0.00 -14.91
C GLY A 60 4.65 1.47 -15.22
N ASP A 61 3.58 1.77 -15.96
CA ASP A 61 3.24 3.13 -16.40
C ASP A 61 2.83 4.07 -15.25
N LEU A 62 2.46 3.51 -14.10
CA LEU A 62 2.08 4.25 -12.89
C LEU A 62 3.27 4.55 -11.95
N LYS A 63 4.43 3.92 -12.17
CA LYS A 63 5.65 4.13 -11.37
C LYS A 63 6.18 5.55 -11.60
N GLY A 64 6.32 6.33 -10.53
CA GLY A 64 6.69 7.75 -10.61
C GLY A 64 5.66 8.64 -11.32
N GLN A 65 4.40 8.19 -11.44
CA GLN A 65 3.31 8.95 -12.08
C GLN A 65 2.09 9.16 -11.16
N THR A 66 2.22 8.90 -9.87
CA THR A 66 1.12 9.01 -8.90
C THR A 66 1.57 9.63 -7.58
N LEU A 67 0.75 10.54 -7.06
CA LEU A 67 0.89 11.09 -5.71
C LEU A 67 0.42 10.06 -4.67
N PRO A 68 1.21 9.72 -3.66
CA PRO A 68 0.71 9.01 -2.49
C PRO A 68 -0.07 9.98 -1.60
N ILE A 69 -1.36 9.71 -1.36
CA ILE A 69 -2.26 10.54 -0.56
C ILE A 69 -2.51 9.89 0.80
N ARG A 70 -2.46 10.67 1.87
CA ARG A 70 -3.04 10.34 3.18
C ARG A 70 -4.26 11.23 3.42
N ILE A 71 -5.38 10.65 3.82
CA ILE A 71 -6.60 11.39 4.11
C ILE A 71 -6.38 12.24 5.37
N ALA A 72 -6.62 13.54 5.25
CA ALA A 72 -6.42 14.49 6.33
C ALA A 72 -7.38 14.24 7.50
N GLY A 73 -6.84 14.24 8.73
CA GLY A 73 -7.57 14.25 9.99
C GLY A 73 -8.13 12.91 10.48
N ILE A 74 -7.81 11.80 9.80
CA ILE A 74 -8.18 10.44 10.21
C ILE A 74 -6.93 9.54 10.32
N ASP A 75 -7.03 8.46 11.08
CA ASP A 75 -6.06 7.35 11.11
C ASP A 75 -6.85 6.04 11.10
N ALA A 76 -6.50 5.10 10.22
CA ALA A 76 -7.13 3.79 10.13
C ALA A 76 -6.31 2.73 10.91
N PRO A 77 -6.90 1.56 11.22
CA PRO A 77 -6.16 0.51 11.92
C PRO A 77 -5.04 -0.05 11.04
N GLU A 78 -3.83 -0.13 11.58
CA GLU A 78 -2.65 -0.54 10.80
C GLU A 78 -2.66 -2.05 10.52
N ARG A 79 -2.43 -2.41 9.26
CA ARG A 79 -2.16 -3.81 8.86
C ARG A 79 -0.84 -4.29 9.44
N SER A 80 -0.62 -5.61 9.42
CA SER A 80 0.64 -6.21 9.89
C SER A 80 1.83 -5.67 9.11
N HIS A 81 2.83 -5.13 9.82
CA HIS A 81 4.00 -4.52 9.21
C HIS A 81 5.24 -4.75 10.08
N PHE A 82 6.37 -5.10 9.46
CA PHE A 82 7.64 -5.42 10.12
C PHE A 82 7.51 -6.36 11.34
N GLY A 83 6.75 -7.44 11.21
CA GLY A 83 6.56 -8.43 12.28
C GLY A 83 5.60 -8.01 13.40
N ARG A 84 4.98 -6.83 13.32
CA ARG A 84 3.87 -6.46 14.22
C ARG A 84 2.57 -7.14 13.76
N PRO A 85 1.71 -7.59 14.69
CA PRO A 85 0.37 -8.06 14.35
C PRO A 85 -0.44 -6.93 13.69
N ALA A 86 -1.43 -7.31 12.88
CA ALA A 86 -2.42 -6.37 12.36
C ALA A 86 -3.33 -5.92 13.51
N GLN A 87 -3.77 -4.67 13.46
CA GLN A 87 -4.85 -4.20 14.34
C GLN A 87 -6.19 -4.81 13.90
N PRO A 88 -7.12 -5.09 14.83
CA PRO A 88 -8.48 -5.44 14.47
C PRO A 88 -9.10 -4.41 13.51
N PHE A 89 -9.94 -4.86 12.57
CA PHE A 89 -10.57 -4.05 11.51
C PHE A 89 -9.62 -3.42 10.46
N SER A 90 -8.32 -3.74 10.42
CA SER A 90 -7.39 -3.13 9.44
C SER A 90 -7.74 -3.47 7.99
N ASP A 91 -8.16 -4.71 7.74
CA ASP A 91 -8.45 -5.19 6.39
C ASP A 91 -9.83 -4.71 5.94
N GLU A 92 -10.81 -4.72 6.83
CA GLU A 92 -12.15 -4.17 6.65
C GLU A 92 -12.11 -2.66 6.32
N ALA A 93 -11.29 -1.89 7.04
CA ALA A 93 -11.09 -0.47 6.77
C ALA A 93 -10.48 -0.24 5.37
N MET A 94 -9.45 -1.01 5.01
CA MET A 94 -8.83 -0.95 3.69
C MET A 94 -9.81 -1.34 2.58
N TYR A 95 -10.54 -2.45 2.71
CA TYR A 95 -11.54 -2.89 1.72
C TYR A 95 -12.70 -1.90 1.61
N PHE A 96 -13.13 -1.30 2.71
CA PHE A 96 -14.16 -0.27 2.70
C PHE A 96 -13.69 0.98 1.94
N LEU A 97 -12.48 1.50 2.23
CA LEU A 97 -11.88 2.60 1.44
C LEU A 97 -11.73 2.21 -0.03
N GLN A 98 -11.27 0.97 -0.31
CA GLN A 98 -11.14 0.44 -1.65
C GLN A 98 -12.47 0.48 -2.41
N SER A 99 -13.56 0.00 -1.80
CA SER A 99 -14.91 0.05 -2.37
C SER A 99 -15.39 1.50 -2.62
N LEU A 100 -15.00 2.43 -1.74
CA LEU A 100 -15.44 3.82 -1.77
C LEU A 100 -14.76 4.63 -2.88
N VAL A 101 -13.44 4.46 -3.09
CA VAL A 101 -12.66 5.34 -4.00
C VAL A 101 -11.97 4.66 -5.18
N SER A 102 -11.81 3.33 -5.22
CA SER A 102 -11.02 2.67 -6.29
C SER A 102 -11.56 2.97 -7.67
N GLU A 103 -10.64 3.23 -8.60
CA GLU A 103 -10.90 3.60 -9.99
C GLU A 103 -11.77 4.85 -10.22
N LYS A 104 -12.25 5.51 -9.17
CA LYS A 104 -13.13 6.67 -9.27
C LYS A 104 -12.31 7.95 -9.44
N ASN A 105 -12.95 8.94 -10.06
CA ASN A 105 -12.42 10.29 -10.14
C ASN A 105 -12.74 11.06 -8.84
N VAL A 106 -11.70 11.36 -8.06
CA VAL A 106 -11.77 12.11 -6.82
C VAL A 106 -11.30 13.56 -7.02
N LYS A 107 -11.64 14.43 -6.07
CA LYS A 107 -10.98 15.72 -5.88
C LYS A 107 -10.21 15.66 -4.57
N ILE A 108 -9.03 16.25 -4.54
CA ILE A 108 -8.26 16.44 -3.31
C ILE A 108 -7.96 17.92 -3.08
N ILE A 109 -7.81 18.32 -1.82
CA ILE A 109 -7.27 19.62 -1.42
C ILE A 109 -6.01 19.32 -0.59
N PRO A 110 -4.80 19.46 -1.17
CA PRO A 110 -3.54 19.25 -0.45
C PRO A 110 -3.37 20.30 0.65
N TYR A 111 -2.94 19.87 1.84
CA TYR A 111 -2.64 20.75 2.97
C TYR A 111 -1.14 20.76 3.29
N SER A 112 -0.49 19.61 3.30
CA SER A 112 0.97 19.50 3.48
C SER A 112 1.54 18.22 2.88
N VAL A 113 2.84 18.01 3.07
CA VAL A 113 3.55 16.76 2.82
C VAL A 113 4.07 16.22 4.14
N ASP A 114 3.85 14.94 4.43
CA ASP A 114 4.35 14.29 5.65
C ASP A 114 5.81 13.80 5.52
N GLN A 115 6.36 13.29 6.64
CA GLN A 115 7.72 12.73 6.68
C GLN A 115 7.93 11.55 5.71
N TYR A 116 6.88 10.82 5.35
CA TYR A 116 6.89 9.71 4.40
C TYR A 116 6.66 10.17 2.95
N LYS A 117 6.72 11.49 2.70
CA LYS A 117 6.47 12.15 1.40
C LYS A 117 5.06 11.89 0.84
N ARG A 118 4.09 11.57 1.70
CA ARG A 118 2.66 11.50 1.37
C ARG A 118 2.05 12.88 1.43
N VAL A 119 1.17 13.18 0.49
CA VAL A 119 0.37 14.41 0.48
C VAL A 119 -0.76 14.24 1.48
N VAL A 120 -0.76 15.02 2.56
CA VAL A 120 -1.88 15.09 3.51
C VAL A 120 -2.95 15.97 2.87
N ALA A 121 -4.11 15.39 2.57
CA ALA A 121 -5.15 16.07 1.81
C ALA A 121 -6.56 15.72 2.27
N ARG A 122 -7.47 16.69 2.21
CA ARG A 122 -8.91 16.43 2.24
C ARG A 122 -9.32 15.79 0.92
N VAL A 123 -10.16 14.74 0.96
CA VAL A 123 -10.52 13.94 -0.22
C VAL A 123 -12.02 13.89 -0.38
N THR A 124 -12.52 14.17 -1.59
CA THR A 124 -13.95 14.04 -1.91
C THR A 124 -14.19 13.18 -3.14
N VAL A 125 -15.22 12.33 -3.08
CA VAL A 125 -15.64 11.42 -4.15
C VAL A 125 -17.06 11.78 -4.62
N ARG A 126 -17.40 11.51 -5.89
CA ARG A 126 -18.77 11.64 -6.38
C ARG A 126 -19.55 10.37 -6.04
N THR A 127 -20.70 10.53 -5.40
CA THR A 127 -21.67 9.48 -5.07
C THR A 127 -22.99 9.77 -5.79
N ILE A 128 -23.98 8.87 -5.65
CA ILE A 128 -25.34 9.09 -6.17
C ILE A 128 -26.00 10.34 -5.56
N SER A 129 -25.79 10.60 -4.26
CA SER A 129 -26.29 11.77 -3.53
C SER A 129 -25.27 12.92 -3.54
N GLY A 130 -24.68 13.19 -4.70
CA GLY A 130 -23.71 14.27 -4.89
C GLY A 130 -22.30 13.95 -4.39
N ARG A 131 -21.49 15.00 -4.18
CA ARG A 131 -20.09 14.88 -3.77
C ARG A 131 -19.99 14.81 -2.25
N LYS A 132 -19.27 13.80 -1.73
CA LYS A 132 -19.10 13.58 -0.30
C LYS A 132 -17.63 13.52 0.08
N ASP A 133 -17.35 13.86 1.33
CA ASP A 133 -16.02 13.73 1.92
C ASP A 133 -15.74 12.26 2.26
N VAL A 134 -14.55 11.80 1.94
CA VAL A 134 -14.14 10.41 2.18
C VAL A 134 -13.85 10.20 3.66
N GLY A 135 -13.21 11.16 4.34
CA GLY A 135 -12.89 11.06 5.77
C GLY A 135 -14.14 10.99 6.64
N GLU A 136 -15.15 11.83 6.33
CA GLU A 136 -16.47 11.77 6.99
C GLU A 136 -17.12 10.38 6.86
N ILE A 137 -17.07 9.77 5.67
CA ILE A 137 -17.67 8.45 5.44
C ILE A 137 -16.92 7.36 6.20
N MET A 138 -15.59 7.39 6.22
CA MET A 138 -14.73 6.44 6.95
C MET A 138 -15.04 6.47 8.46
N VAL A 139 -15.00 7.66 9.07
CA VAL A 139 -15.26 7.85 10.51
C VAL A 139 -16.71 7.47 10.85
N LYS A 140 -17.70 7.93 10.07
CA LYS A 140 -19.12 7.61 10.29
C LYS A 140 -19.43 6.10 10.24
N LYS A 141 -18.62 5.32 9.54
CA LYS A 141 -18.74 3.86 9.45
C LYS A 141 -17.87 3.11 10.47
N GLY A 142 -17.12 3.82 11.31
CA GLY A 142 -16.18 3.21 12.26
C GLY A 142 -15.00 2.52 11.59
N MET A 143 -14.58 2.98 10.41
CA MET A 143 -13.45 2.42 9.65
C MET A 143 -12.15 3.19 9.88
N ALA A 144 -12.22 4.32 10.57
CA ALA A 144 -11.08 5.13 11.00
C ALA A 144 -11.44 5.92 12.26
N VAL A 145 -10.43 6.30 13.03
CA VAL A 145 -10.54 7.22 14.17
C VAL A 145 -10.09 8.63 13.76
N VAL A 146 -10.47 9.65 14.53
CA VAL A 146 -10.00 11.03 14.37
C VAL A 146 -8.55 11.13 14.85
N TYR A 147 -7.68 11.75 14.06
CA TYR A 147 -6.23 11.75 14.33
C TYR A 147 -5.78 12.87 15.30
N GLU A 148 -5.75 12.56 16.60
CA GLU A 148 -5.45 13.54 17.66
C GLU A 148 -3.95 13.75 17.94
N ALA A 149 -3.25 14.51 17.09
CA ALA A 149 -1.90 14.98 17.40
C ALA A 149 -1.89 16.40 18.02
N LYS A 150 -1.07 16.59 19.06
CA LYS A 150 -0.84 17.91 19.71
C LYS A 150 -0.30 18.98 18.74
N THR A 151 0.39 18.56 17.69
CA THR A 151 0.91 19.41 16.62
C THR A 151 0.78 18.68 15.28
N GLY A 152 0.59 19.42 14.18
CA GLY A 152 0.60 18.88 12.82
C GLY A 152 -0.66 18.13 12.36
N ALA A 153 -1.65 17.93 13.23
CA ALA A 153 -2.97 17.43 12.83
C ALA A 153 -3.63 18.42 11.85
N GLN A 154 -4.14 17.90 10.73
CA GLN A 154 -4.72 18.71 9.66
C GLN A 154 -6.12 18.23 9.36
N TYR A 155 -7.10 19.11 9.58
CA TYR A 155 -8.52 18.82 9.35
C TYR A 155 -9.16 19.76 8.32
N GLY A 156 -8.50 20.87 7.98
CA GLY A 156 -9.15 21.99 7.31
C GLY A 156 -10.34 22.49 8.14
N ASP A 157 -11.51 22.57 7.51
CA ASP A 157 -12.78 22.97 8.11
C ASP A 157 -13.57 21.83 8.79
N ARG A 158 -12.98 20.63 8.94
CA ARG A 158 -13.73 19.38 9.22
C ARG A 158 -13.64 18.82 10.63
N GLU A 159 -12.79 19.36 11.52
CA GLU A 159 -12.48 18.70 12.82
C GLU A 159 -13.74 18.41 13.66
N GLN A 160 -14.59 19.41 13.88
CA GLN A 160 -15.83 19.25 14.66
C GLN A 160 -16.80 18.25 14.02
N VAL A 161 -16.83 18.18 12.68
CA VAL A 161 -17.65 17.22 11.94
C VAL A 161 -17.13 15.80 12.15
N TYR A 162 -15.81 15.60 12.04
CA TYR A 162 -15.18 14.30 12.28
C TYR A 162 -15.41 13.82 13.72
N ARG A 163 -15.19 14.67 14.72
CA ARG A 163 -15.43 14.35 16.14
C ARG A 163 -16.88 13.91 16.38
N ARG A 164 -17.85 14.72 15.95
CA ARG A 164 -19.28 14.37 16.04
C ARG A 164 -19.62 13.05 15.34
N LEU A 165 -19.03 12.77 14.17
CA LEU A 165 -19.26 11.51 13.45
C LEU A 165 -18.62 10.31 14.16
N GLN A 166 -17.48 10.50 14.83
CA GLN A 166 -16.85 9.48 15.67
C GLN A 166 -17.73 9.15 16.87
N ASP A 167 -18.24 10.16 17.58
CA ASP A 167 -19.13 9.96 18.72
C ASP A 167 -20.42 9.23 18.30
N GLN A 168 -20.98 9.59 17.14
CA GLN A 168 -22.11 8.86 16.55
C GLN A 168 -21.77 7.41 16.20
N ALA A 169 -20.57 7.14 15.68
CA ALA A 169 -20.13 5.78 15.36
C ALA A 169 -19.89 4.93 16.63
N ARG A 170 -19.36 5.56 17.68
CA ARG A 170 -19.14 4.96 19.01
C ARG A 170 -20.45 4.60 19.69
N ASN A 171 -21.38 5.55 19.77
CA ASN A 171 -22.70 5.36 20.38
C ASN A 171 -23.55 4.32 19.63
N ARG A 172 -23.30 4.12 18.33
CA ARG A 172 -23.98 3.11 17.50
C ARG A 172 -23.23 1.77 17.42
N ARG A 173 -22.06 1.65 18.06
CA ARG A 173 -21.20 0.46 18.03
C ARG A 173 -20.98 -0.07 16.61
N VAL A 174 -20.52 0.78 15.68
CA VAL A 174 -20.26 0.38 14.27
C VAL A 174 -18.77 0.27 13.96
N GLY A 175 -18.40 -0.69 13.10
CA GLY A 175 -17.01 -0.93 12.71
C GLY A 175 -16.15 -1.22 13.92
N LEU A 176 -15.02 -0.51 14.04
CA LEU A 176 -14.10 -0.52 15.19
C LEU A 176 -14.84 -0.52 16.54
N TRP A 177 -15.90 0.28 16.67
CA TRP A 177 -16.61 0.49 17.93
C TRP A 177 -17.55 -0.66 18.34
N GLN A 178 -17.54 -1.79 17.63
CA GLN A 178 -18.30 -2.99 17.99
C GLN A 178 -17.79 -3.68 19.26
N ASN A 179 -16.48 -3.64 19.49
CA ASN A 179 -15.83 -4.24 20.66
C ASN A 179 -15.28 -3.14 21.58
N GLU A 180 -15.32 -3.34 22.89
CA GLU A 180 -14.89 -2.30 23.85
C GLU A 180 -13.37 -2.05 23.84
N GLN A 181 -12.58 -3.00 23.34
CA GLN A 181 -11.11 -2.93 23.26
C GLN A 181 -10.60 -2.17 22.01
N VAL A 182 -11.16 -1.00 21.70
CA VAL A 182 -10.65 -0.14 20.61
C VAL A 182 -9.36 0.55 21.07
N VAL A 183 -8.22 -0.08 20.82
CA VAL A 183 -6.91 0.58 20.92
C VAL A 183 -6.73 1.43 19.66
N THR A 184 -6.64 2.75 19.81
CA THR A 184 -6.39 3.63 18.65
C THR A 184 -5.01 3.34 18.03
N PRO A 185 -4.78 3.64 16.74
CA PRO A 185 -3.48 3.37 16.12
C PRO A 185 -2.32 4.10 16.82
N MET A 186 -2.59 5.26 17.43
CA MET A 186 -1.61 6.00 18.25
C MET A 186 -1.29 5.30 19.57
N GLU A 187 -2.29 4.75 20.27
CA GLU A 187 -2.07 3.98 21.49
C GLU A 187 -1.32 2.67 21.20
N HIS A 188 -1.66 2.00 20.11
CA HIS A 188 -0.92 0.84 19.61
C HIS A 188 0.56 1.19 19.34
N LYS A 189 0.81 2.29 18.61
CA LYS A 189 2.18 2.83 18.40
C LYS A 189 2.91 3.12 19.72
N ARG A 190 2.21 3.66 20.73
CA ARG A 190 2.77 3.95 22.06
C ARG A 190 3.11 2.68 22.84
N GLN A 191 2.25 1.66 22.82
CA GLN A 191 2.48 0.37 23.48
C GLN A 191 3.75 -0.31 22.93
N TYR A 192 3.89 -0.43 21.61
CA TYR A 192 5.09 -1.04 21.01
C TYR A 192 6.35 -0.17 21.16
N ARG A 193 6.23 1.16 21.25
CA ARG A 193 7.37 2.04 21.55
C ARG A 193 7.91 1.81 22.97
N ASN A 194 7.02 1.59 23.94
CA ASN A 194 7.40 1.34 25.34
C ASN A 194 7.96 -0.09 25.55
N GLN A 195 7.47 -1.09 24.82
CA GLN A 195 8.03 -2.45 24.85
C GLN A 195 9.44 -2.51 24.25
N GLY A 196 9.79 -1.61 23.32
CA GLY A 196 11.15 -1.48 22.79
C GLY A 196 12.19 -0.96 23.79
N SER A 197 11.77 -0.36 24.90
CA SER A 197 12.66 0.12 25.97
C SER A 197 12.94 -0.90 27.08
N SER A 198 12.13 -1.95 27.21
CA SER A 198 12.36 -3.05 28.16
C SER A 198 13.15 -4.17 27.51
N LYS A 199 14.45 -3.96 27.26
CA LYS A 199 15.37 -5.01 26.84
C LYS A 199 15.64 -5.95 28.03
N PRO A 200 15.28 -7.25 27.98
CA PRO A 200 15.73 -8.20 28.99
C PRO A 200 17.27 -8.27 28.96
N ALA A 201 17.89 -8.38 30.14
CA ALA A 201 19.34 -8.54 30.22
C ALA A 201 19.78 -9.79 29.42
N PRO A 202 20.94 -9.77 28.73
CA PRO A 202 21.41 -10.92 27.98
C PRO A 202 21.60 -12.13 28.91
N ALA A 203 20.90 -13.23 28.63
CA ALA A 203 21.06 -14.46 29.38
C ALA A 203 22.54 -14.93 29.34
N ALA A 204 23.08 -15.28 30.50
CA ALA A 204 24.48 -15.67 30.63
C ALA A 204 24.80 -16.94 29.83
N LYS A 205 25.96 -16.97 29.19
CA LYS A 205 26.44 -18.14 28.44
C LYS A 205 26.68 -19.34 29.39
N PRO A 206 26.31 -20.58 29.01
CA PRO A 206 26.59 -21.75 29.82
C PRO A 206 28.11 -22.02 29.91
N LYS A 207 28.58 -22.43 31.09
CA LYS A 207 29.99 -22.76 31.37
C LYS A 207 30.39 -24.10 30.70
N PRO A 208 31.63 -24.26 30.21
CA PRO A 208 32.11 -25.54 29.69
C PRO A 208 32.35 -26.56 30.82
N LYS A 209 32.08 -27.85 30.54
CA LYS A 209 32.41 -28.97 31.45
C LYS A 209 33.93 -29.22 31.47
N PRO A 210 34.51 -29.67 32.61
CA PRO A 210 35.93 -29.95 32.72
C PRO A 210 36.35 -31.19 31.92
N ALA A 211 37.54 -31.14 31.34
CA ALA A 211 38.15 -32.24 30.59
C ALA A 211 38.75 -33.29 31.54
N ASN A 212 38.69 -34.57 31.15
CA ASN A 212 39.41 -35.64 31.84
C ASN A 212 40.40 -36.35 30.89
N ARG A 213 41.54 -36.81 31.42
CA ARG A 213 42.77 -37.12 30.67
C ARG A 213 42.82 -38.55 30.08
N LYS A 214 43.59 -38.72 28.99
CA LYS A 214 44.05 -40.00 28.42
C LYS A 214 45.20 -40.62 29.23
N PRO A 215 45.38 -41.96 29.15
CA PRO A 215 46.49 -42.59 28.39
C PRO A 215 46.00 -43.84 27.61
N ALA A 216 46.72 -44.55 26.73
CA ALA A 216 47.96 -44.37 25.95
C ALA A 216 47.86 -45.24 24.66
N LYS A 217 48.92 -45.38 23.84
CA LYS A 217 48.91 -46.02 22.50
C LYS A 217 50.08 -46.99 22.31
N PRO A 218 49.95 -48.08 21.53
CA PRO A 218 51.08 -48.59 20.73
C PRO A 218 50.85 -48.67 19.20
N LYS A 219 51.89 -49.11 18.47
CA LYS A 219 52.09 -49.11 16.98
C LYS A 219 51.59 -50.45 16.36
N ALA A 220 51.57 -50.75 15.05
CA ALA A 220 52.44 -50.36 13.92
C ALA A 220 51.81 -50.52 12.49
N LYS A 221 52.66 -50.45 11.44
CA LYS A 221 52.44 -50.46 9.96
C LYS A 221 52.94 -51.81 9.34
N PRO A 222 52.88 -52.17 8.01
CA PRO A 222 53.04 -51.34 6.79
C PRO A 222 52.15 -51.73 5.54
N ALA A 223 52.62 -51.50 4.29
CA ALA A 223 51.80 -51.23 3.08
C ALA A 223 52.26 -51.89 1.75
N LYS A 224 51.40 -51.87 0.70
CA LYS A 224 51.64 -51.91 -0.79
C LYS A 224 50.26 -51.97 -1.54
N ALA A 225 50.03 -51.64 -2.82
CA ALA A 225 50.80 -51.06 -3.94
C ALA A 225 49.85 -50.24 -4.91
N GLU A 226 50.31 -49.83 -6.11
CA GLU A 226 49.83 -48.62 -6.86
C GLU A 226 49.28 -48.88 -8.33
N PRO A 227 49.19 -47.94 -9.33
CA PRO A 227 47.95 -47.68 -10.14
C PRO A 227 48.11 -47.89 -11.69
N PRO A 228 47.15 -47.46 -12.58
CA PRO A 228 47.25 -46.12 -13.21
C PRO A 228 45.97 -45.41 -13.78
N ALA A 229 46.10 -44.07 -13.93
CA ALA A 229 45.62 -43.10 -14.97
C ALA A 229 44.33 -43.24 -15.85
N LYS A 230 43.41 -42.23 -15.71
CA LYS A 230 43.00 -41.10 -16.65
C LYS A 230 42.75 -41.35 -18.17
N PRO A 231 42.06 -40.47 -18.98
CA PRO A 231 41.65 -39.06 -18.74
C PRO A 231 40.20 -38.63 -19.19
N ARG A 232 39.96 -37.30 -19.16
CA ARG A 232 38.74 -36.54 -19.54
C ARG A 232 38.35 -36.59 -21.03
N SER A 233 37.08 -36.23 -21.34
CA SER A 233 36.78 -35.31 -22.46
C SER A 233 35.57 -34.38 -22.16
N LYS A 234 35.38 -33.34 -22.98
CA LYS A 234 34.29 -32.34 -22.95
C LYS A 234 33.75 -32.16 -24.38
N ALA A 235 32.45 -31.93 -24.60
CA ALA A 235 31.93 -30.89 -25.53
C ALA A 235 30.39 -30.86 -25.75
N LYS A 236 29.89 -29.62 -25.90
CA LYS A 236 28.72 -29.05 -26.63
C LYS A 236 28.50 -29.59 -28.08
N PRO A 237 27.49 -29.11 -28.88
CA PRO A 237 26.11 -28.66 -28.61
C PRO A 237 25.04 -29.12 -29.69
N THR A 238 23.84 -28.50 -29.67
CA THR A 238 22.66 -28.56 -30.58
C THR A 238 22.86 -28.54 -32.11
N PRO A 239 21.88 -29.09 -32.88
CA PRO A 239 20.95 -28.27 -33.72
C PRO A 239 19.49 -28.83 -33.72
N ALA A 240 18.57 -28.51 -34.66
CA ALA A 240 17.85 -27.25 -34.89
C ALA A 240 16.57 -27.45 -35.77
N LYS A 241 15.54 -26.57 -35.64
CA LYS A 241 14.43 -26.23 -36.59
C LYS A 241 13.45 -27.30 -37.19
N ALA A 242 12.14 -27.02 -37.02
CA ALA A 242 11.07 -26.98 -38.06
C ALA A 242 9.88 -26.20 -37.45
N HIS A 243 9.15 -25.21 -38.01
CA HIS A 243 8.56 -24.92 -39.33
C HIS A 243 7.33 -25.78 -39.70
N ALA A 244 6.12 -25.27 -39.41
CA ALA A 244 4.85 -25.69 -40.03
C ALA A 244 3.71 -24.64 -39.89
N LYS A 245 3.25 -24.11 -41.02
CA LYS A 245 1.96 -23.45 -41.35
C LYS A 245 1.91 -23.39 -42.90
N PRO A 246 0.76 -23.22 -43.59
CA PRO A 246 -0.55 -22.81 -43.10
C PRO A 246 -1.72 -23.74 -43.51
N HIS A 247 -2.94 -23.44 -43.06
CA HIS A 247 -4.12 -23.58 -43.94
C HIS A 247 -5.23 -22.59 -43.56
N SER A 248 -5.88 -22.04 -44.58
CA SER A 248 -7.10 -21.24 -44.50
C SER A 248 -8.30 -22.11 -44.84
N GLN A 249 -9.45 -21.84 -44.20
CA GLN A 249 -10.77 -21.96 -44.81
C GLN A 249 -11.71 -20.90 -44.21
N GLN A 250 -12.53 -20.28 -45.08
CA GLN A 250 -13.63 -19.39 -44.70
C GLN A 250 -14.90 -20.23 -44.62
N LEU A 251 -15.77 -19.98 -43.64
CA LEU A 251 -17.21 -20.25 -43.81
C LEU A 251 -18.03 -19.07 -43.27
N ARG A 252 -19.02 -18.68 -44.06
CA ARG A 252 -19.99 -17.62 -43.77
C ARG A 252 -21.21 -18.26 -43.10
N THR A 253 -21.76 -17.64 -42.06
CA THR A 253 -23.10 -17.98 -41.56
C THR A 253 -23.98 -16.73 -41.57
N ARG A 254 -25.21 -16.89 -42.06
CA ARG A 254 -26.17 -15.82 -42.32
C ARG A 254 -26.73 -15.23 -41.03
N ILE A 255 -26.98 -13.92 -41.04
CA ILE A 255 -27.95 -13.27 -40.16
C ILE A 255 -29.33 -13.47 -40.80
N VAL A 256 -30.31 -13.93 -40.02
CA VAL A 256 -31.73 -13.86 -40.36
C VAL A 256 -32.36 -12.83 -39.44
N ILE A 257 -33.06 -11.86 -40.03
CA ILE A 257 -33.92 -10.91 -39.32
C ILE A 257 -35.34 -11.47 -39.43
N ALA A 258 -36.06 -11.53 -38.32
CA ALA A 258 -37.50 -11.73 -38.28
C ALA A 258 -38.14 -10.51 -37.61
N GLN A 259 -39.36 -10.20 -38.03
CA GLN A 259 -40.13 -8.99 -37.68
C GLN A 259 -40.84 -9.13 -36.33
#